data_AF-A0A1V5P6D5-F1
#
_entry.id   AF-A0A1V5P6D5-F1
#
_cell.length_a   1.000
_cell.length_b   1.000
_cell.length_c   1.000
_cell.angle_alpha   90.00
_cell.angle_beta   90.00
_cell.angle_gamma   90.00
#
_symmetry.space_group_name_H-M   'P 1'
#
loop_
_entity.id
_entity.type
_entity.pdbx_description
1 polymer ?
#
loop_
_entity_poly.entity_id
_entity_poly.type
_entity_poly.pdbx_seq_one_letter_code
_entity_poly.pdbx_strand_id
1 'polypeptide(L)'
;MIRKELYFLILPFLVHSNSSEGQAIIMNPDIQHEQLMEVQPMAVRIAKCDGDGHLYYISFNGDVYRIDQEPGLPATDALIATEADHGINYLQGLAISDSTIYLSGNYKEAGVPGHGIVARGQLQVNGTWVWSNLMTTEPYASSAHLFDHAFSGLCLNPAKDSIIVCSGSRTDHGEVQVSGGMFPGYREVPLTSSIFRLPVTANNLILQNDSAWLSASGYVYARGFRNAFDVAYDKNGNLFAVENSGDRDDPDELNWIQQGHHYGFPWVMGGNFTGQQSLSYDPTTDLLINHGCLAWQNNFFYNDPGYPQMPPGLVITQGLRNSGPDADTWRSPATGNVIDVSSTPGYQIRTFTSHKSPLGLVFDQTDALGGNYTGDGFVLGYTMGCSDSSGYVSGYGLAPALDVGEDLLQLKFTFDPLFSDYIISTTRIASGFKSPVDAALVGNVLYVIENGYPGGPNIPKIWKLTFPDNATGIETINKSKRTIFPVPSNGIVNVEGGSAGDVVIISDITGKVLHKYTADSSLLQMNLSHLADGYYLVNVFNSDQKIYNGKIIIAGNK
;
A
#
# COMPACT_ATOMS: atom_id res chain seq x y z
N MET A 1 -45.38 7.94 6.77
CA MET A 1 -45.21 9.16 5.94
C MET A 1 -44.75 10.25 6.87
N ILE A 2 -43.48 10.66 6.93
CA ILE A 2 -42.50 10.91 5.86
C ILE A 2 -41.15 10.34 6.34
N ARG A 3 -40.52 9.47 5.53
CA ARG A 3 -39.15 9.00 5.72
C ARG A 3 -38.23 10.21 5.55
N LYS A 4 -37.43 10.56 6.56
CA LYS A 4 -36.24 11.39 6.36
C LYS A 4 -35.10 10.43 6.09
N GLU A 5 -34.80 10.25 4.81
CA GLU A 5 -33.55 9.66 4.38
C GLU A 5 -32.42 10.57 4.86
N LEU A 6 -31.46 9.97 5.56
CA LEU A 6 -30.27 10.65 6.04
C LEU A 6 -29.34 10.81 4.85
N TYR A 7 -29.53 11.90 4.10
CA TYR A 7 -28.58 12.28 3.06
C TYR A 7 -27.27 12.68 3.74
N PHE A 8 -26.20 11.93 3.47
CA PHE A 8 -24.83 12.40 3.66
C PHE A 8 -24.67 13.68 2.83
N LEU A 9 -24.71 14.82 3.50
CA LEU A 9 -24.64 16.12 2.86
C LEU A 9 -23.16 16.47 2.65
N ILE A 10 -22.55 15.84 1.64
CA ILE A 10 -21.31 16.35 1.03
C ILE A 10 -21.76 17.33 -0.05
N LEU A 11 -21.54 18.62 0.19
CA LEU A 11 -21.88 19.70 -0.74
C LEU A 11 -21.21 19.45 -2.10
N PRO A 12 -21.97 19.25 -3.19
CA PRO A 12 -21.42 19.23 -4.53
C PRO A 12 -21.50 20.64 -5.09
N PHE A 13 -20.37 21.32 -5.27
CA PHE A 13 -20.37 22.52 -6.11
C PHE A 13 -19.22 22.54 -7.10
N LEU A 14 -19.65 22.50 -8.36
CA LEU A 14 -18.89 22.69 -9.59
C LEU A 14 -17.90 23.87 -9.50
N VAL A 15 -16.65 23.58 -9.82
CA VAL A 15 -15.79 24.52 -10.51
C VAL A 15 -15.29 23.82 -11.77
N HIS A 16 -15.66 24.37 -12.92
CA HIS A 16 -15.06 24.01 -14.20
C HIS A 16 -13.62 24.50 -14.21
N SER A 17 -12.67 23.62 -13.94
CA SER A 17 -11.35 23.72 -14.54
C SER A 17 -11.28 22.70 -15.66
N ASN A 18 -11.13 23.18 -16.90
CA ASN A 18 -10.62 22.35 -18.00
C ASN A 18 -9.19 21.95 -17.64
N SER A 19 -9.04 20.92 -16.83
CA SER A 19 -7.82 20.13 -16.72
C SER A 19 -8.08 18.84 -17.47
N SER A 20 -7.16 18.44 -18.35
CA SER A 20 -7.08 17.09 -18.91
C SER A 20 -7.52 16.05 -17.87
N GLU A 21 -8.40 15.12 -18.24
CA GLU A 21 -8.75 13.97 -17.40
C GLU A 21 -7.49 13.46 -16.70
N GLY A 22 -7.50 13.40 -15.36
CA GLY A 22 -6.34 13.00 -14.57
C GLY A 22 -5.83 11.66 -15.05
N GLN A 23 -4.64 11.66 -15.64
CA GLN A 23 -4.00 10.47 -16.16
C GLN A 23 -2.82 10.14 -15.25
N ALA A 24 -2.68 8.88 -14.87
CA ALA A 24 -1.51 8.42 -14.14
C ALA A 24 -0.23 8.80 -14.92
N ILE A 25 0.68 9.51 -14.26
CA ILE A 25 1.97 9.93 -14.79
C ILE A 25 3.02 9.02 -14.18
N ILE A 26 3.66 8.22 -15.03
CA ILE A 26 4.76 7.34 -14.62
C ILE A 26 6.07 8.11 -14.67
N MET A 27 6.83 8.06 -13.58
CA MET A 27 8.09 8.78 -13.44
C MET A 27 9.28 7.96 -13.95
N ASN A 28 9.17 6.63 -13.95
CA ASN A 28 10.21 5.74 -14.45
C ASN A 28 9.82 5.10 -15.80
N PRO A 29 10.60 5.32 -16.89
CA PRO A 29 10.28 4.77 -18.21
C PRO A 29 10.22 3.24 -18.29
N ASP A 30 10.78 2.52 -17.32
CA ASP A 30 10.76 1.05 -17.29
C ASP A 30 9.40 0.48 -16.84
N ILE A 31 8.49 1.32 -16.32
CA ILE A 31 7.12 0.93 -15.95
C ILE A 31 6.18 1.31 -17.10
N GLN A 32 5.47 0.33 -17.64
CA GLN A 32 4.38 0.57 -18.58
C GLN A 32 3.07 0.76 -17.81
N HIS A 33 2.15 1.56 -18.34
CA HIS A 33 0.84 1.73 -17.73
C HIS A 33 -0.30 1.80 -18.75
N GLU A 34 -1.47 1.33 -18.34
CA GLU A 34 -2.73 1.49 -19.07
C GLU A 34 -3.90 1.60 -18.07
N GLN A 35 -4.98 2.27 -18.49
CA GLN A 35 -6.25 2.18 -17.77
C GLN A 35 -6.90 0.83 -18.11
N LEU A 36 -7.28 0.04 -17.11
CA LEU A 36 -7.97 -1.24 -17.31
C LEU A 36 -9.46 -1.04 -17.55
N MET A 37 -10.13 -0.38 -16.59
CA MET A 37 -11.57 -0.12 -16.61
C MET A 37 -11.93 1.01 -15.64
N GLU A 38 -13.11 1.58 -15.82
CA GLU A 38 -13.80 2.32 -14.77
C GLU A 38 -14.43 1.33 -13.78
N VAL A 39 -14.57 1.71 -12.52
CA VAL A 39 -15.18 0.88 -11.47
C VAL A 39 -16.40 1.56 -10.87
N GLN A 40 -17.18 0.80 -10.10
CA GLN A 40 -18.30 1.38 -9.36
C GLN A 40 -17.80 2.43 -8.34
N PRO A 41 -18.61 3.46 -8.05
CA PRO A 41 -18.30 4.42 -7.01
C PRO A 41 -17.99 3.76 -5.66
N MET A 42 -17.21 4.48 -4.85
CA MET A 42 -16.81 4.12 -3.50
C MET A 42 -15.98 2.83 -3.42
N ALA A 43 -15.31 2.45 -4.50
CA ALA A 43 -14.32 1.37 -4.50
C ALA A 43 -13.21 1.64 -3.45
N VAL A 44 -12.76 0.59 -2.75
CA VAL A 44 -11.86 0.75 -1.59
C VAL A 44 -10.74 -0.29 -1.49
N ARG A 45 -10.94 -1.52 -1.97
CA ARG A 45 -9.89 -2.56 -1.99
C ARG A 45 -9.96 -3.39 -3.25
N ILE A 46 -8.82 -3.95 -3.64
CA ILE A 46 -8.67 -4.86 -4.77
C ILE A 46 -7.74 -6.03 -4.40
N ALA A 47 -8.09 -7.25 -4.79
CA ALA A 47 -7.27 -8.43 -4.53
C ALA A 47 -7.47 -9.50 -5.62
N LYS A 48 -6.46 -10.35 -5.81
CA LYS A 48 -6.56 -11.52 -6.71
C LYS A 48 -7.01 -12.77 -5.96
N CYS A 49 -7.93 -13.50 -6.55
CA CYS A 49 -8.31 -14.85 -6.14
C CYS A 49 -7.52 -15.87 -6.96
N ASP A 50 -6.67 -16.67 -6.31
CA ASP A 50 -5.93 -17.72 -7.01
C ASP A 50 -6.80 -18.93 -7.37
N GLY A 51 -7.93 -19.12 -6.67
CA GLY A 51 -8.84 -20.24 -6.89
C GLY A 51 -9.58 -20.20 -8.23
N ASP A 52 -9.83 -19.00 -8.78
CA ASP A 52 -10.46 -18.81 -10.08
C ASP A 52 -9.64 -17.91 -11.04
N GLY A 53 -8.57 -17.29 -10.55
CA GLY A 53 -7.67 -16.43 -11.33
C GLY A 53 -8.17 -14.99 -11.52
N HIS A 54 -9.34 -14.64 -11.00
CA HIS A 54 -9.94 -13.31 -11.18
C HIS A 54 -9.42 -12.30 -10.14
N LEU A 55 -9.48 -11.03 -10.53
CA LEU A 55 -9.41 -9.92 -9.58
C LEU A 55 -10.80 -9.64 -9.02
N TYR A 56 -10.84 -9.19 -7.78
CA TYR A 56 -12.04 -8.76 -7.08
C TYR A 56 -11.79 -7.40 -6.48
N TYR A 57 -12.82 -6.57 -6.43
CA TYR A 57 -12.78 -5.33 -5.68
C TYR A 57 -14.06 -5.15 -4.87
N ILE A 58 -13.99 -4.31 -3.84
CA ILE A 58 -15.12 -3.99 -2.97
C ILE A 58 -15.39 -2.49 -2.96
N SER A 59 -16.61 -2.12 -2.64
CA SER A 59 -17.00 -0.75 -2.36
C SER A 59 -17.53 -0.57 -0.93
N PHE A 60 -17.41 0.65 -0.42
CA PHE A 60 -17.75 1.00 0.97
C PHE A 60 -19.17 0.60 1.40
N ASN A 61 -20.13 0.60 0.47
CA ASN A 61 -21.53 0.26 0.71
C ASN A 61 -21.76 -1.25 0.95
N GLY A 62 -20.73 -2.08 0.85
CA GLY A 62 -20.84 -3.52 1.08
C GLY A 62 -21.02 -4.34 -0.19
N ASP A 63 -20.71 -3.81 -1.37
CA ASP A 63 -20.75 -4.61 -2.59
C ASP A 63 -19.39 -5.25 -2.88
N VAL A 64 -19.43 -6.47 -3.43
CA VAL A 64 -18.26 -7.22 -3.87
C VAL A 64 -18.39 -7.50 -5.36
N TYR A 65 -17.41 -7.08 -6.14
CA TYR A 65 -17.37 -7.21 -7.59
C TYR A 65 -16.24 -8.14 -8.02
N ARG A 66 -16.53 -9.05 -8.96
CA ARG A 66 -15.52 -9.78 -9.72
C ARG A 66 -15.19 -9.02 -10.99
N ILE A 67 -13.91 -8.97 -11.36
CA ILE A 67 -13.45 -8.43 -12.64
C ILE A 67 -13.30 -9.56 -13.65
N ASP A 68 -14.00 -9.42 -14.78
CA ASP A 68 -13.96 -10.33 -15.92
C ASP A 68 -13.19 -9.67 -17.07
N GLN A 69 -12.15 -10.34 -17.57
CA GLN A 69 -11.35 -9.86 -18.70
C GLN A 69 -10.98 -11.02 -19.63
N GLU A 70 -11.74 -11.17 -20.71
CA GLU A 70 -11.41 -12.10 -21.78
C GLU A 70 -10.31 -11.53 -22.70
N PRO A 71 -9.41 -12.37 -23.26
CA PRO A 71 -8.37 -11.90 -24.16
C PRO A 71 -8.93 -11.10 -25.34
N GLY A 72 -8.49 -9.84 -25.47
CA GLY A 72 -8.89 -8.93 -26.55
C GLY A 72 -10.23 -8.22 -26.34
N LEU A 73 -10.91 -8.42 -25.19
CA LEU A 73 -12.10 -7.68 -24.81
C LEU A 73 -11.80 -6.69 -23.66
N PRO A 74 -12.55 -5.58 -23.56
CA PRO A 74 -12.48 -4.70 -22.39
C PRO A 74 -12.83 -5.46 -21.11
N ALA A 75 -12.20 -5.07 -20.00
CA ALA A 75 -12.58 -5.59 -18.70
C ALA A 75 -13.96 -5.05 -18.29
N THR A 76 -14.72 -5.90 -17.61
CA THR A 76 -16.04 -5.60 -17.04
C THR A 76 -16.10 -6.12 -15.60
N ASP A 77 -17.06 -5.66 -14.82
CA ASP A 77 -17.32 -6.20 -13.49
C ASP A 77 -18.66 -6.92 -13.40
N ALA A 78 -18.76 -7.81 -12.42
CA ALA A 78 -19.97 -8.52 -12.05
C ALA A 78 -20.15 -8.47 -10.54
N LEU A 79 -21.31 -8.01 -10.07
CA LEU A 79 -21.68 -8.02 -8.66
C LEU A 79 -21.88 -9.48 -8.19
N ILE A 80 -21.13 -9.91 -7.17
CA ILE A 80 -21.19 -11.28 -6.64
C ILE A 80 -21.75 -11.39 -5.22
N ALA A 81 -21.71 -10.31 -4.45
CA ALA A 81 -22.26 -10.25 -3.09
C ALA A 81 -22.53 -8.80 -2.68
N THR A 82 -23.42 -8.66 -1.69
CA THR A 82 -23.83 -7.37 -1.10
C THR A 82 -23.86 -7.47 0.42
N GLU A 83 -24.17 -6.34 1.09
CA GLU A 83 -24.50 -6.31 2.52
C GLU A 83 -25.47 -7.43 2.94
N ALA A 84 -26.45 -7.78 2.10
CA ALA A 84 -27.45 -8.81 2.44
C ALA A 84 -26.83 -10.20 2.63
N ASP A 85 -25.67 -10.46 2.04
CA ASP A 85 -24.98 -11.75 2.08
C ASP A 85 -24.02 -11.86 3.27
N HIS A 86 -23.27 -10.79 3.55
CA HIS A 86 -22.19 -10.79 4.56
C HIS A 86 -22.42 -9.88 5.77
N GLY A 87 -23.45 -9.03 5.74
CA GLY A 87 -23.89 -8.19 6.86
C GLY A 87 -23.10 -6.90 7.08
N ILE A 88 -22.24 -6.49 6.13
CA ILE A 88 -21.34 -5.33 6.28
C ILE A 88 -21.82 -4.19 5.37
N ASN A 89 -22.19 -3.05 5.94
CA ASN A 89 -22.64 -1.86 5.19
C ASN A 89 -21.64 -0.69 5.22
N TYR A 90 -20.52 -0.89 5.92
CA TYR A 90 -19.35 -0.03 5.95
C TYR A 90 -18.11 -0.90 5.75
N LEU A 91 -17.93 -1.37 4.51
CA LEU A 91 -16.96 -2.39 4.10
C LEU A 91 -15.64 -1.74 3.67
N GLN A 92 -14.51 -2.13 4.27
CA GLN A 92 -13.22 -1.46 4.05
C GLN A 92 -12.04 -2.41 3.83
N GLY A 93 -12.14 -3.67 4.28
CA GLY A 93 -11.09 -4.66 4.13
C GLY A 93 -11.49 -5.81 3.22
N LEU A 94 -10.52 -6.25 2.41
CA LEU A 94 -10.61 -7.41 1.54
C LEU A 94 -9.25 -8.12 1.57
N ALA A 95 -9.26 -9.41 1.86
CA ALA A 95 -8.16 -10.28 1.47
C ALA A 95 -8.70 -11.58 0.91
N ILE A 96 -7.93 -12.22 0.05
CA ILE A 96 -8.31 -13.48 -0.57
C ILE A 96 -7.19 -14.48 -0.36
N SER A 97 -7.55 -15.70 0.05
CA SER A 97 -6.64 -16.83 0.05
C SER A 97 -7.30 -18.00 -0.66
N ASP A 98 -6.65 -18.45 -1.72
CA ASP A 98 -7.07 -19.58 -2.54
C ASP A 98 -8.50 -19.34 -3.08
N SER A 99 -9.50 -20.04 -2.54
CA SER A 99 -10.92 -19.92 -2.93
C SER A 99 -11.79 -19.23 -1.85
N THR A 100 -11.17 -18.50 -0.92
CA THR A 100 -11.87 -17.86 0.20
C THR A 100 -11.63 -16.36 0.20
N ILE A 101 -12.72 -15.59 0.13
CA ILE A 101 -12.73 -14.15 0.37
C ILE A 101 -12.92 -13.92 1.87
N TYR A 102 -12.13 -13.01 2.44
CA TYR A 102 -12.32 -12.47 3.77
C TYR A 102 -12.62 -10.98 3.65
N LEU A 103 -13.66 -10.53 4.34
CA LEU A 103 -14.09 -9.15 4.38
C LEU A 103 -14.03 -8.63 5.80
N SER A 104 -13.67 -7.35 5.98
CA SER A 104 -13.78 -6.66 7.26
C SER A 104 -14.39 -5.28 7.12
N GLY A 105 -15.17 -4.93 8.13
CA GLY A 105 -15.84 -3.64 8.18
C GLY A 105 -16.81 -3.61 9.34
N ASN A 106 -17.78 -2.72 9.25
CA ASN A 106 -18.81 -2.56 10.27
C ASN A 106 -20.20 -2.67 9.70
N TYR A 107 -21.14 -3.00 10.59
CA TYR A 107 -22.51 -2.56 10.45
C TYR A 107 -22.67 -1.25 11.21
N LYS A 108 -23.11 -0.19 10.50
CA LYS A 108 -23.38 1.14 11.04
C LYS A 108 -24.81 1.55 10.69
N GLU A 109 -25.54 2.04 11.68
CA GLU A 109 -26.83 2.69 11.50
C GLU A 109 -26.85 3.98 12.33
N ALA A 110 -27.40 5.06 11.78
CA ALA A 110 -27.39 6.35 12.44
C ALA A 110 -28.12 6.29 13.79
N GLY A 111 -27.43 6.69 14.85
CA GLY A 111 -27.95 6.68 16.22
C GLY A 111 -27.99 5.31 16.89
N VAL A 112 -27.47 4.27 16.25
CA VAL A 112 -27.38 2.91 16.81
C VAL A 112 -25.89 2.57 17.02
N PRO A 113 -25.51 1.95 18.15
CA PRO A 113 -24.16 1.40 18.30
C PRO A 113 -23.84 0.46 17.13
N GLY A 114 -22.71 0.71 16.47
CA GLY A 114 -22.23 -0.17 15.42
C GLY A 114 -21.54 -1.41 16.00
N HIS A 115 -21.21 -2.36 15.15
CA HIS A 115 -20.35 -3.49 15.52
C HIS A 115 -19.44 -3.86 14.35
N GLY A 116 -18.24 -4.33 14.69
CA GLY A 116 -17.28 -4.83 13.71
C GLY A 116 -17.66 -6.23 13.26
N ILE A 117 -17.34 -6.55 12.01
CA ILE A 117 -17.64 -7.83 11.37
C ILE A 117 -16.41 -8.26 10.56
N VAL A 118 -16.05 -9.53 10.69
CA VAL A 118 -15.21 -10.24 9.72
C VAL A 118 -16.05 -11.37 9.13
N ALA A 119 -16.34 -11.28 7.84
CA ALA A 119 -17.09 -12.28 7.09
C ALA A 119 -16.14 -13.09 6.20
N ARG A 120 -16.54 -14.32 5.86
CA ARG A 120 -15.85 -15.13 4.86
C ARG A 120 -16.83 -15.65 3.80
N GLY A 121 -16.43 -15.54 2.55
CA GLY A 121 -17.10 -16.13 1.40
C GLY A 121 -16.27 -17.29 0.86
N GLN A 122 -16.87 -18.48 0.74
CA GLN A 122 -16.21 -19.64 0.15
C GLN A 122 -16.75 -19.89 -1.27
N LEU A 123 -15.86 -19.84 -2.27
CA LEU A 123 -16.22 -20.20 -3.64
C LEU A 123 -16.51 -21.70 -3.71
N GLN A 124 -17.65 -22.04 -4.29
CA GLN A 124 -18.11 -23.40 -4.52
C GLN A 124 -17.76 -23.86 -5.93
N VAL A 125 -17.72 -25.18 -6.14
CA VAL A 125 -17.41 -25.80 -7.45
C VAL A 125 -18.36 -25.35 -8.57
N ASN A 126 -19.60 -24.99 -8.23
CA ASN A 126 -20.59 -24.48 -9.19
C ASN A 126 -20.45 -22.98 -9.51
N GLY A 127 -19.40 -22.31 -9.00
CA GLY A 127 -19.15 -20.89 -9.20
C GLY A 127 -19.93 -19.95 -8.26
N THR A 128 -20.72 -20.48 -7.32
CA THR A 128 -21.45 -19.66 -6.33
C THR A 128 -20.61 -19.42 -5.07
N TRP A 129 -20.94 -18.37 -4.33
CA TRP A 129 -20.30 -18.04 -3.06
C TRP A 129 -21.20 -18.41 -1.88
N VAL A 130 -20.62 -19.04 -0.87
CA VAL A 130 -21.30 -19.31 0.41
C VAL A 130 -20.68 -18.43 1.49
N TRP A 131 -21.48 -17.52 2.03
CA TRP A 131 -21.06 -16.56 3.04
C TRP A 131 -21.32 -17.06 4.46
N SER A 132 -20.41 -16.75 5.38
CA SER A 132 -20.54 -17.04 6.80
C SER A 132 -19.81 -16.00 7.65
N ASN A 133 -20.28 -15.79 8.87
CA ASN A 133 -19.65 -14.88 9.81
C ASN A 133 -18.49 -15.57 10.54
N LEU A 134 -17.30 -14.99 10.48
CA LEU A 134 -16.11 -15.46 11.20
C LEU A 134 -16.05 -14.82 12.58
N MET A 135 -16.23 -13.51 12.66
CA MET A 135 -16.19 -12.73 13.90
C MET A 135 -17.14 -11.55 13.84
N THR A 136 -17.82 -11.29 14.95
CA THR A 136 -18.51 -10.03 15.24
C THR A 136 -17.98 -9.44 16.55
N THR A 137 -18.05 -8.13 16.73
CA THR A 137 -17.85 -7.54 18.06
C THR A 137 -19.17 -7.41 18.82
N GLU A 138 -19.11 -7.26 20.14
CA GLU A 138 -20.20 -6.60 20.85
C GLU A 138 -20.43 -5.19 20.30
N PRO A 139 -21.65 -4.63 20.37
CA PRO A 139 -21.91 -3.28 19.92
C PRO A 139 -21.11 -2.23 20.68
N TYR A 140 -20.65 -1.21 19.97
CA TYR A 140 -19.93 -0.09 20.55
C TYR A 140 -20.30 1.23 19.90
N ALA A 141 -20.02 2.33 20.60
CA ALA A 141 -20.40 3.67 20.19
C ALA A 141 -19.66 4.08 18.90
N SER A 142 -20.38 4.11 17.78
CA SER A 142 -19.92 4.66 16.50
C SER A 142 -20.14 6.18 16.51
N SER A 143 -19.11 6.99 16.27
CA SER A 143 -19.19 8.45 16.30
C SER A 143 -19.86 9.05 15.05
N ALA A 144 -20.22 8.25 14.03
CA ALA A 144 -20.94 8.64 12.80
C ALA A 144 -20.39 9.88 12.07
N HIS A 145 -19.16 10.28 12.38
CA HIS A 145 -18.37 11.34 11.74
C HIS A 145 -17.26 10.68 10.91
N LEU A 146 -16.53 11.49 10.13
CA LEU A 146 -15.39 11.04 9.32
C LEU A 146 -14.23 10.46 10.17
N PHE A 147 -14.22 10.69 11.49
CA PHE A 147 -13.19 10.21 12.41
C PHE A 147 -13.52 8.85 13.06
N ASP A 148 -14.61 8.20 12.62
CA ASP A 148 -14.94 6.83 13.01
C ASP A 148 -14.33 5.83 12.02
N HIS A 149 -13.09 5.45 12.28
CA HIS A 149 -12.25 4.71 11.33
C HIS A 149 -12.62 3.23 11.18
N ALA A 150 -13.43 2.69 12.10
CA ALA A 150 -14.02 1.34 12.02
C ALA A 150 -13.01 0.21 11.78
N PHE A 151 -13.50 -1.01 11.53
CA PHE A 151 -12.67 -2.10 11.02
C PHE A 151 -12.30 -1.81 9.57
N SER A 152 -11.01 -1.93 9.25
CA SER A 152 -10.41 -1.53 7.97
C SER A 152 -9.69 -2.70 7.32
N GLY A 153 -8.45 -2.53 6.83
CA GLY A 153 -7.67 -3.55 6.15
C GLY A 153 -7.45 -4.82 6.96
N LEU A 154 -7.26 -5.93 6.24
CA LEU A 154 -6.96 -7.23 6.80
C LEU A 154 -5.99 -7.96 5.88
N CYS A 155 -5.16 -8.84 6.46
CA CYS A 155 -4.36 -9.78 5.69
C CYS A 155 -4.29 -11.13 6.40
N LEU A 156 -3.95 -12.18 5.66
CA LEU A 156 -3.61 -13.47 6.26
C LEU A 156 -2.14 -13.46 6.69
N ASN A 157 -1.83 -14.15 7.78
CA ASN A 157 -0.45 -14.44 8.12
C ASN A 157 0.21 -15.36 7.07
N PRO A 158 1.54 -15.47 7.03
CA PRO A 158 2.24 -16.29 6.04
C PRO A 158 1.82 -17.78 6.06
N ALA A 159 1.42 -18.30 7.22
CA ALA A 159 0.93 -19.68 7.34
C ALA A 159 -0.53 -19.86 6.89
N LYS A 160 -1.24 -18.77 6.57
CA LYS A 160 -2.66 -18.72 6.20
C LYS A 160 -3.61 -19.35 7.22
N ASP A 161 -3.21 -19.38 8.50
CA ASP A 161 -4.00 -19.95 9.61
C ASP A 161 -4.65 -18.88 10.50
N SER A 162 -4.25 -17.62 10.34
CA SER A 162 -4.83 -16.48 11.06
C SER A 162 -4.93 -15.23 10.19
N ILE A 163 -5.92 -14.41 10.54
CA ILE A 163 -6.21 -13.12 9.95
C ILE A 163 -5.70 -12.04 10.90
N ILE A 164 -4.92 -11.12 10.39
CA ILE A 164 -4.64 -9.84 11.01
C ILE A 164 -5.69 -8.85 10.51
N VAL A 165 -6.40 -8.18 11.42
CA VAL A 165 -7.43 -7.21 11.06
C VAL A 165 -7.30 -5.95 11.90
N CYS A 166 -7.38 -4.80 11.23
CA CYS A 166 -7.29 -3.49 11.86
C CYS A 166 -8.66 -3.02 12.38
N SER A 167 -8.66 -2.36 13.54
CA SER A 167 -9.78 -1.64 14.11
C SER A 167 -9.31 -0.25 14.53
N GLY A 168 -9.75 0.75 13.78
CA GLY A 168 -9.37 2.14 13.99
C GLY A 168 -9.98 2.75 15.25
N SER A 169 -9.49 3.95 15.58
CA SER A 169 -10.03 4.80 16.63
C SER A 169 -11.41 5.32 16.25
N ARG A 170 -12.14 5.81 17.27
CA ARG A 170 -13.40 6.55 17.05
C ARG A 170 -13.25 8.06 17.19
N THR A 171 -12.04 8.52 17.49
CA THR A 171 -11.69 9.91 17.76
C THR A 171 -10.54 10.35 16.85
N ASP A 172 -10.41 11.66 16.65
CA ASP A 172 -9.34 12.23 15.84
C ASP A 172 -7.99 12.18 16.58
N HIS A 173 -8.01 12.46 17.87
CA HIS A 173 -6.82 12.58 18.71
C HIS A 173 -7.13 12.30 20.19
N GLY A 174 -8.04 11.35 20.48
CA GLY A 174 -8.35 10.89 21.85
C GLY A 174 -9.34 11.75 22.64
N GLU A 175 -9.91 12.77 22.01
CA GLU A 175 -10.87 13.70 22.58
C GLU A 175 -12.22 13.04 22.90
N VAL A 176 -12.99 13.64 23.80
CA VAL A 176 -14.40 13.25 23.95
C VAL A 176 -15.16 13.68 22.69
N GLN A 177 -15.80 12.72 22.02
CA GLN A 177 -16.64 12.99 20.85
C GLN A 177 -18.12 12.71 21.13
N VAL A 178 -18.98 13.61 20.65
CA VAL A 178 -20.44 13.45 20.63
C VAL A 178 -20.92 13.38 19.18
N SER A 179 -21.63 12.32 18.84
CA SER A 179 -22.11 12.05 17.48
C SER A 179 -23.50 12.64 17.25
N GLY A 180 -23.60 13.91 16.86
CA GLY A 180 -24.92 14.54 16.64
C GLY A 180 -25.85 14.49 17.87
N GLY A 181 -25.28 14.48 19.08
CA GLY A 181 -25.99 14.28 20.35
C GLY A 181 -26.00 12.84 20.89
N MET A 182 -25.53 11.87 20.11
CA MET A 182 -25.46 10.45 20.46
C MET A 182 -24.12 10.08 21.09
N PHE A 183 -24.14 9.10 22.00
CA PHE A 183 -23.00 8.59 22.76
C PHE A 183 -22.15 9.70 23.43
N PRO A 184 -22.77 10.61 24.22
CA PRO A 184 -22.02 11.69 24.86
C PRO A 184 -21.04 11.14 25.90
N GLY A 185 -19.87 11.77 26.01
CA GLY A 185 -18.87 11.45 27.02
C GLY A 185 -17.92 10.31 26.68
N TYR A 186 -18.04 9.69 25.49
CA TYR A 186 -17.14 8.62 25.06
C TYR A 186 -15.90 9.14 24.32
N ARG A 187 -14.76 8.50 24.60
CA ARG A 187 -13.50 8.57 23.85
C ARG A 187 -13.30 7.24 23.12
N GLU A 188 -12.14 6.61 23.19
CA GLU A 188 -11.93 5.22 22.78
C GLU A 188 -12.64 4.21 23.69
N VAL A 189 -12.91 3.02 23.14
CA VAL A 189 -13.50 1.87 23.84
C VAL A 189 -12.58 0.65 23.66
N PRO A 190 -12.72 -0.42 24.48
CA PRO A 190 -11.78 -1.55 24.45
C PRO A 190 -11.49 -2.17 23.06
N LEU A 191 -12.49 -2.15 22.17
CA LEU A 191 -12.44 -2.71 20.82
C LEU A 191 -11.78 -1.81 19.76
N THR A 192 -11.60 -0.51 20.01
CA THR A 192 -11.02 0.42 19.04
C THR A 192 -9.50 0.54 19.21
N SER A 193 -8.85 1.22 18.27
CA SER A 193 -7.41 1.52 18.31
C SER A 193 -6.53 0.26 18.48
N SER A 194 -6.87 -0.80 17.75
CA SER A 194 -6.30 -2.14 17.96
C SER A 194 -6.16 -2.91 16.65
N ILE A 195 -5.13 -3.74 16.57
CA ILE A 195 -5.01 -4.79 15.56
C ILE A 195 -5.28 -6.13 16.25
N PHE A 196 -6.15 -6.94 15.66
CA PHE A 196 -6.51 -8.26 16.17
C PHE A 196 -5.90 -9.37 15.30
N ARG A 197 -5.58 -10.50 15.93
CA ARG A 197 -5.24 -11.76 15.26
C ARG A 197 -6.31 -12.79 15.54
N LEU A 198 -7.02 -13.23 14.50
CA LEU A 198 -8.15 -14.15 14.57
C LEU A 198 -7.82 -15.46 13.84
N PRO A 199 -8.14 -16.64 14.37
CA PRO A 199 -7.94 -17.88 13.62
C PRO A 199 -8.90 -17.94 12.41
N VAL A 200 -8.42 -18.37 11.23
CA VAL A 200 -9.28 -18.50 10.03
C VAL A 200 -10.43 -19.50 10.23
N THR A 201 -10.23 -20.44 11.16
CA THR A 201 -11.22 -21.46 11.54
C THR A 201 -12.28 -20.95 12.53
N ALA A 202 -12.20 -19.70 12.99
CA ALA A 202 -13.25 -19.11 13.80
C ALA A 202 -14.60 -19.21 13.09
N ASN A 203 -15.65 -19.30 13.90
CA ASN A 203 -17.02 -19.43 13.43
C ASN A 203 -17.93 -18.73 14.43
N ASN A 204 -18.48 -17.58 14.05
CA ASN A 204 -19.27 -16.71 14.93
C ASN A 204 -18.55 -16.35 16.24
N LEU A 205 -17.25 -16.04 16.18
CA LEU A 205 -16.52 -15.53 17.34
C LEU A 205 -17.09 -14.16 17.74
N ILE A 206 -17.29 -13.92 19.04
CA ILE A 206 -17.73 -12.62 19.55
C ILE A 206 -16.61 -11.97 20.36
N LEU A 207 -16.04 -10.86 19.86
CA LEU A 207 -15.11 -10.04 20.64
C LEU A 207 -15.89 -9.17 21.62
N GLN A 208 -15.59 -9.33 22.92
CA GLN A 208 -16.25 -8.57 23.98
C GLN A 208 -15.75 -7.14 24.02
N ASN A 209 -16.63 -6.17 24.29
CA ASN A 209 -16.23 -4.78 24.51
C ASN A 209 -15.74 -4.56 25.95
N ASP A 210 -14.76 -5.37 26.35
CA ASP A 210 -14.22 -5.42 27.71
C ASP A 210 -12.69 -5.58 27.67
N SER A 211 -11.99 -4.64 28.31
CA SER A 211 -10.52 -4.62 28.29
C SER A 211 -9.89 -5.85 28.96
N ALA A 212 -10.49 -6.34 30.05
CA ALA A 212 -9.93 -7.49 30.79
C ALA A 212 -10.09 -8.78 29.98
N TRP A 213 -11.25 -8.98 29.35
CA TRP A 213 -11.50 -10.08 28.44
C TRP A 213 -10.55 -10.03 27.24
N LEU A 214 -10.41 -8.87 26.59
CA LEU A 214 -9.53 -8.72 25.44
C LEU A 214 -8.07 -9.04 25.80
N SER A 215 -7.60 -8.56 26.95
CA SER A 215 -6.25 -8.88 27.46
C SER A 215 -6.06 -10.37 27.75
N ALA A 216 -7.10 -11.08 28.18
CA ALA A 216 -7.05 -12.52 28.45
C ALA A 216 -7.31 -13.39 27.21
N SER A 217 -7.91 -12.83 26.15
CA SER A 217 -8.43 -13.61 25.02
C SER A 217 -7.35 -14.17 24.10
N GLY A 218 -6.18 -13.52 24.04
CA GLY A 218 -5.13 -13.84 23.07
C GLY A 218 -5.41 -13.34 21.64
N TYR A 219 -6.51 -12.61 21.41
CA TYR A 219 -6.86 -12.07 20.09
C TYR A 219 -6.27 -10.68 19.81
N VAL A 220 -5.92 -9.90 20.85
CA VAL A 220 -5.26 -8.61 20.65
C VAL A 220 -3.83 -8.84 20.17
N TYR A 221 -3.51 -8.37 18.97
CA TYR A 221 -2.15 -8.46 18.43
C TYR A 221 -1.32 -7.25 18.82
N ALA A 222 -1.83 -6.03 18.61
CA ALA A 222 -1.19 -4.77 18.98
C ALA A 222 -2.24 -3.68 19.27
N ARG A 223 -1.83 -2.57 19.91
CA ARG A 223 -2.71 -1.45 20.28
C ARG A 223 -2.12 -0.09 19.95
N GLY A 224 -2.95 0.95 20.01
CA GLY A 224 -2.48 2.34 19.96
C GLY A 224 -2.35 2.88 18.55
N PHE A 225 -3.31 2.54 17.70
CA PHE A 225 -3.42 3.04 16.33
C PHE A 225 -4.60 4.02 16.22
N ARG A 226 -4.45 5.12 15.49
CA ARG A 226 -5.56 5.98 15.09
C ARG A 226 -6.31 5.34 13.91
N ASN A 227 -5.73 5.35 12.73
CA ASN A 227 -6.34 4.76 11.55
C ASN A 227 -5.32 3.91 10.79
N ALA A 228 -4.94 2.75 11.36
CA ALA A 228 -4.17 1.74 10.65
C ALA A 228 -5.04 1.17 9.52
N PHE A 229 -5.03 1.84 8.37
CA PHE A 229 -6.01 1.60 7.32
C PHE A 229 -5.74 0.30 6.57
N ASP A 230 -4.47 -0.05 6.39
CA ASP A 230 -4.07 -1.27 5.71
C ASP A 230 -2.84 -1.92 6.32
N VAL A 231 -2.71 -3.22 6.10
CA VAL A 231 -1.73 -4.08 6.76
C VAL A 231 -1.27 -5.20 5.83
N ALA A 232 0.04 -5.39 5.69
CA ALA A 232 0.61 -6.41 4.82
C ALA A 232 1.89 -7.01 5.40
N TYR A 233 2.14 -8.28 5.06
CA TYR A 233 3.41 -8.93 5.35
C TYR A 233 4.41 -8.70 4.21
N ASP A 234 5.68 -8.50 4.54
CA ASP A 234 6.76 -8.61 3.56
C ASP A 234 7.11 -10.09 3.29
N LYS A 235 8.06 -10.35 2.36
CA LYS A 235 8.52 -11.71 2.04
C LYS A 235 9.22 -12.43 3.20
N ASN A 236 9.71 -11.69 4.19
CA ASN A 236 10.39 -12.25 5.36
C ASN A 236 9.42 -12.55 6.51
N GLY A 237 8.13 -12.24 6.35
CA GLY A 237 7.12 -12.42 7.39
C GLY A 237 7.08 -11.28 8.42
N ASN A 238 7.69 -10.12 8.11
CA ASN A 238 7.50 -8.91 8.90
C ASN A 238 6.15 -8.29 8.57
N LEU A 239 5.38 -7.93 9.61
CA LEU A 239 4.08 -7.29 9.45
C LEU A 239 4.25 -5.76 9.46
N PHE A 240 3.68 -5.07 8.49
CA PHE A 240 3.67 -3.61 8.44
C PHE A 240 2.24 -3.10 8.31
N ALA A 241 1.95 -1.95 8.92
CA ALA A 241 0.69 -1.24 8.72
C ALA A 241 0.93 0.22 8.40
N VAL A 242 0.14 0.75 7.47
CA VAL A 242 0.07 2.18 7.18
C VAL A 242 -1.02 2.81 8.02
N GLU A 243 -0.73 3.98 8.59
CA GLU A 243 -1.58 4.65 9.56
C GLU A 243 -1.74 6.13 9.24
N ASN A 244 -2.98 6.61 9.32
CA ASN A 244 -3.28 8.02 9.13
C ASN A 244 -3.38 8.74 10.49
N SER A 245 -2.66 9.85 10.60
CA SER A 245 -2.71 10.80 11.71
C SER A 245 -3.98 11.66 11.69
N GLY A 246 -4.16 12.47 12.74
CA GLY A 246 -5.30 13.37 12.91
C GLY A 246 -5.29 14.60 12.01
N ASP A 247 -6.24 15.50 12.24
CA ASP A 247 -6.33 16.81 11.55
C ASP A 247 -5.21 17.79 11.97
N ARG A 248 -4.40 17.41 12.96
CA ARG A 248 -3.15 18.09 13.34
C ARG A 248 -2.04 17.61 12.40
N ASP A 249 -1.11 18.49 12.01
CA ASP A 249 0.01 18.20 11.07
C ASP A 249 1.08 17.26 11.69
N ASP A 250 0.64 16.17 12.30
CA ASP A 250 1.45 15.05 12.74
C ASP A 250 1.75 14.14 11.52
N PRO A 251 3.00 13.67 11.36
CA PRO A 251 3.34 12.72 10.29
C PRO A 251 2.39 11.51 10.23
N ASP A 252 2.03 11.09 9.02
CA ASP A 252 1.40 9.77 8.82
C ASP A 252 2.46 8.68 8.96
N GLU A 253 2.07 7.48 9.38
CA GLU A 253 3.04 6.47 9.82
C GLU A 253 3.02 5.21 8.95
N LEU A 254 4.20 4.59 8.80
CA LEU A 254 4.36 3.18 8.49
C LEU A 254 4.95 2.54 9.74
N ASN A 255 4.29 1.51 10.23
CA ASN A 255 4.62 0.88 11.50
C ASN A 255 5.05 -0.57 11.27
N TRP A 256 6.22 -0.97 11.81
CA TRP A 256 6.59 -2.40 11.89
C TRP A 256 5.87 -3.04 13.08
N ILE A 257 4.87 -3.87 12.79
CA ILE A 257 3.89 -4.36 13.75
C ILE A 257 4.41 -5.59 14.50
N GLN A 258 4.54 -5.44 15.81
CA GLN A 258 5.04 -6.46 16.71
C GLN A 258 3.98 -6.83 17.74
N GLN A 259 3.86 -8.13 18.01
CA GLN A 259 2.86 -8.64 18.94
C GLN A 259 3.09 -8.07 20.35
N GLY A 260 2.02 -7.53 20.96
CA GLY A 260 2.03 -6.98 22.31
C GLY A 260 2.51 -5.53 22.40
N HIS A 261 2.93 -4.91 21.29
CA HIS A 261 3.40 -3.53 21.29
C HIS A 261 2.24 -2.51 21.28
N HIS A 262 2.57 -1.28 21.67
CA HIS A 262 1.67 -0.13 21.66
C HIS A 262 2.25 1.00 20.79
N TYR A 263 1.46 1.53 19.86
CA TYR A 263 1.95 2.43 18.79
C TYR A 263 1.77 3.92 19.04
N GLY A 264 1.13 4.28 20.15
CA GLY A 264 1.19 5.64 20.68
C GLY A 264 -0.17 6.28 20.87
N PHE A 265 -1.12 6.03 19.98
CA PHE A 265 -2.42 6.68 20.04
C PHE A 265 -3.14 6.37 21.37
N PRO A 266 -3.72 7.37 22.06
CA PRO A 266 -3.88 8.75 21.61
C PRO A 266 -2.82 9.72 22.16
N TRP A 267 -1.73 9.21 22.73
CA TRP A 267 -0.69 10.02 23.40
C TRP A 267 0.40 10.52 22.46
N VAL A 268 0.78 9.71 21.48
CA VAL A 268 1.83 10.04 20.52
C VAL A 268 1.35 9.67 19.12
N MET A 269 1.49 10.58 18.17
CA MET A 269 1.19 10.38 16.75
C MET A 269 2.29 11.05 15.92
N GLY A 270 2.83 10.35 14.92
CA GLY A 270 3.86 10.91 14.04
C GLY A 270 5.12 11.37 14.78
N GLY A 271 5.39 10.81 15.96
CA GLY A 271 6.47 11.21 16.86
C GLY A 271 6.23 12.46 17.72
N ASN A 272 5.05 13.06 17.66
CA ASN A 272 4.68 14.21 18.47
C ASN A 272 3.73 13.80 19.60
N PHE A 273 3.87 14.44 20.76
CA PHE A 273 2.89 14.30 21.83
C PHE A 273 1.60 15.05 21.49
N THR A 274 0.45 14.39 21.64
CA THR A 274 -0.86 15.04 21.52
C THR A 274 -1.00 16.16 22.56
N GLY A 275 -1.32 17.38 22.12
CA GLY A 275 -1.33 18.56 22.98
C GLY A 275 -2.29 18.48 24.17
N GLN A 276 -3.48 17.88 24.01
CA GLN A 276 -4.52 17.79 25.03
C GLN A 276 -4.11 17.03 26.31
N GLN A 277 -3.01 16.28 26.26
CA GLN A 277 -2.42 15.66 27.45
C GLN A 277 -1.91 16.69 28.46
N SER A 278 -1.59 17.91 28.00
CA SER A 278 -1.09 18.98 28.84
C SER A 278 -2.23 19.70 29.57
N LEU A 279 -2.12 19.82 30.89
CA LEU A 279 -3.09 20.55 31.73
C LEU A 279 -3.22 22.04 31.38
N SER A 280 -2.23 22.60 30.68
CA SER A 280 -2.20 23.99 30.23
C SER A 280 -2.27 24.09 28.71
N TYR A 281 -2.84 23.09 28.02
CA TYR A 281 -2.94 23.10 26.57
C TYR A 281 -3.77 24.28 26.07
N ASP A 282 -3.17 25.12 25.24
CA ASP A 282 -3.86 26.17 24.50
C ASP A 282 -3.76 25.86 23.00
N PRO A 283 -4.84 25.34 22.38
CA PRO A 283 -4.82 24.94 20.97
C PRO A 283 -4.60 26.13 20.02
N THR A 284 -4.84 27.37 20.46
CA THR A 284 -4.61 28.56 19.62
C THR A 284 -3.12 28.86 19.39
N THR A 285 -2.25 28.21 20.17
CA THR A 285 -0.78 28.35 20.08
C THR A 285 -0.12 27.11 19.47
N ASP A 286 -0.88 26.07 19.13
CA ASP A 286 -0.36 24.84 18.55
C ASP A 286 -0.08 25.04 17.06
N LEU A 287 1.21 25.17 16.72
CA LEU A 287 1.66 25.47 15.37
C LEU A 287 1.47 24.32 14.37
N LEU A 288 1.00 23.15 14.83
CA LEU A 288 0.63 22.05 13.96
C LEU A 288 -0.86 22.04 13.59
N ILE A 289 -1.68 22.92 14.17
CA ILE A 289 -3.11 22.97 13.83
C ILE A 289 -3.32 23.95 12.69
N ASN A 290 -3.77 23.44 11.56
CA ASN A 290 -4.35 24.27 10.54
C ASN A 290 -5.80 24.64 10.92
N HIS A 291 -6.08 25.92 11.16
CA HIS A 291 -7.42 26.37 11.59
C HIS A 291 -8.51 26.22 10.50
N GLY A 292 -8.16 25.81 9.28
CA GLY A 292 -9.11 25.41 8.25
C GLY A 292 -9.62 23.97 8.42
N CYS A 293 -9.02 23.16 9.29
CA CYS A 293 -9.38 21.75 9.44
C CYS A 293 -10.73 21.54 10.12
N LEU A 294 -11.31 20.36 9.91
CA LEU A 294 -12.63 20.01 10.43
C LEU A 294 -12.60 19.91 11.96
N ALA A 295 -11.56 19.31 12.54
CA ALA A 295 -11.40 19.18 13.98
C ALA A 295 -11.33 20.55 14.68
N TRP A 296 -10.65 21.54 14.08
CA TRP A 296 -10.65 22.91 14.59
C TRP A 296 -12.04 23.55 14.48
N GLN A 297 -12.66 23.47 13.31
CA GLN A 297 -13.99 24.05 13.08
C GLN A 297 -15.07 23.48 14.01
N ASN A 298 -14.90 22.24 14.49
CA ASN A 298 -15.80 21.58 15.42
C ASN A 298 -15.35 21.66 16.89
N ASN A 299 -14.31 22.44 17.21
CA ASN A 299 -13.74 22.59 18.56
C ASN A 299 -13.31 21.26 19.22
N PHE A 300 -12.70 20.36 18.45
CA PHE A 300 -12.15 19.10 18.98
C PHE A 300 -10.82 19.32 19.71
N PHE A 301 -10.07 20.35 19.33
CA PHE A 301 -8.91 20.82 20.08
C PHE A 301 -9.33 21.75 21.23
N TYR A 302 -9.17 21.30 22.47
CA TYR A 302 -9.46 22.09 23.67
C TYR A 302 -8.61 21.63 24.87
N ASN A 303 -8.44 22.49 25.87
CA ASN A 303 -7.83 22.09 27.13
C ASN A 303 -8.69 21.03 27.83
N ASP A 304 -8.15 19.83 28.04
CA ASP A 304 -8.86 18.69 28.57
C ASP A 304 -8.17 18.14 29.84
N PRO A 305 -8.51 18.67 31.03
CA PRO A 305 -7.96 18.16 32.28
C PRO A 305 -8.29 16.68 32.55
N GLY A 306 -9.26 16.11 31.85
CA GLY A 306 -9.68 14.71 31.93
C GLY A 306 -9.10 13.85 30.81
N TYR A 307 -8.09 14.32 30.07
CA TYR A 307 -7.45 13.55 29.01
C TYR A 307 -6.78 12.28 29.58
N PRO A 308 -6.90 11.12 28.91
CA PRO A 308 -6.35 9.86 29.42
C PRO A 308 -4.85 9.96 29.68
N GLN A 309 -4.43 9.62 30.90
CA GLN A 309 -3.02 9.60 31.25
C GLN A 309 -2.35 8.37 30.65
N MET A 310 -1.17 8.55 30.07
CA MET A 310 -0.36 7.44 29.58
C MET A 310 0.01 6.51 30.76
N PRO A 311 -0.24 5.19 30.68
CA PRO A 311 0.08 4.26 31.76
C PRO A 311 1.55 4.32 32.15
N PRO A 312 1.89 4.35 33.45
CA PRO A 312 3.29 4.34 33.90
C PRO A 312 4.05 3.14 33.36
N GLY A 313 5.21 3.39 32.74
CA GLY A 313 6.07 2.34 32.20
C GLY A 313 5.63 1.75 30.85
N LEU A 314 4.57 2.28 30.23
CA LEU A 314 4.21 1.89 28.86
C LEU A 314 5.34 2.29 27.91
N VAL A 315 5.82 1.32 27.12
CA VAL A 315 6.79 1.54 26.06
C VAL A 315 6.05 1.75 24.75
N ILE A 316 6.23 2.92 24.15
CA ILE A 316 5.66 3.25 22.83
C ILE A 316 6.62 2.83 21.74
N THR A 317 6.11 2.06 20.77
CA THR A 317 6.76 1.83 19.48
C THR A 317 6.40 2.98 18.55
N GLN A 318 7.38 3.53 17.85
CA GLN A 318 7.20 4.69 16.98
C GLN A 318 7.12 4.25 15.51
N GLY A 319 6.53 5.09 14.67
CA GLY A 319 6.65 4.98 13.21
C GLY A 319 8.10 4.91 12.74
N LEU A 320 8.29 4.22 11.61
CA LEU A 320 9.59 4.05 10.98
C LEU A 320 10.19 5.40 10.61
N ARG A 321 11.53 5.47 10.59
CA ARG A 321 12.23 6.67 10.12
C ARG A 321 12.25 6.67 8.59
N ASN A 322 11.98 7.82 7.98
CA ASN A 322 12.07 7.99 6.53
C ASN A 322 13.24 8.90 6.15
N SER A 323 14.04 8.45 5.18
CA SER A 323 15.17 9.20 4.61
C SER A 323 14.86 9.90 3.29
N GLY A 324 13.61 9.83 2.79
CA GLY A 324 13.17 10.45 1.55
C GLY A 324 13.68 9.72 0.28
N PRO A 325 13.70 10.41 -0.89
CA PRO A 325 13.54 11.85 -1.06
C PRO A 325 12.10 12.37 -1.18
N ASP A 326 11.08 11.50 -1.21
CA ASP A 326 9.68 11.92 -1.37
C ASP A 326 8.86 11.65 -0.10
N ALA A 327 7.73 12.34 0.10
CA ALA A 327 6.86 12.16 1.26
C ALA A 327 7.56 12.26 2.62
N ASP A 328 8.56 13.13 2.72
CA ASP A 328 9.41 13.32 3.88
C ASP A 328 9.37 14.76 4.41
N THR A 329 8.32 15.51 4.09
CA THR A 329 8.14 16.87 4.61
C THR A 329 7.52 16.85 6.01
N TRP A 330 8.15 17.57 6.94
CA TRP A 330 7.77 17.61 8.35
C TRP A 330 7.50 19.04 8.81
N ARG A 331 6.38 19.27 9.49
CA ARG A 331 6.13 20.55 10.16
C ARG A 331 6.71 20.53 11.57
N SER A 332 7.62 21.46 11.84
CA SER A 332 8.24 21.63 13.16
C SER A 332 7.21 22.11 14.19
N PRO A 333 6.97 21.37 15.30
CA PRO A 333 6.08 21.83 16.36
C PRO A 333 6.60 23.09 17.08
N ALA A 334 7.92 23.32 17.04
CA ALA A 334 8.55 24.45 17.72
C ALA A 334 8.44 25.77 16.93
N THR A 335 8.36 25.70 15.60
CA THR A 335 8.44 26.89 14.73
C THR A 335 7.32 27.00 13.71
N GLY A 336 6.55 25.93 13.45
CA GLY A 336 5.50 25.87 12.43
C GLY A 336 6.03 25.75 10.99
N ASN A 337 7.35 25.78 10.79
CA ASN A 337 7.97 25.68 9.48
C ASN A 337 7.87 24.25 8.94
N VAL A 338 7.56 24.14 7.64
CA VAL A 338 7.63 22.87 6.89
C VAL A 338 9.07 22.69 6.39
N ILE A 339 9.63 21.51 6.65
CA ILE A 339 11.01 21.13 6.37
C ILE A 339 10.98 19.88 5.49
N ASP A 340 11.64 19.93 4.34
CA ASP A 340 12.04 18.73 3.59
C ASP A 340 13.22 18.09 4.33
N VAL A 341 13.00 16.89 4.87
CA VAL A 341 13.93 16.21 5.78
C VAL A 341 15.15 15.68 5.04
N SER A 342 14.98 15.06 3.87
CA SER A 342 16.09 14.52 3.07
C SER A 342 17.01 15.62 2.55
N SER A 343 16.49 16.83 2.31
CA SER A 343 17.27 18.00 1.91
C SER A 343 17.87 18.79 3.08
N THR A 344 17.51 18.48 4.33
CA THR A 344 17.93 19.27 5.51
C THR A 344 18.61 18.41 6.59
N PRO A 345 19.95 18.48 6.73
CA PRO A 345 20.69 17.68 7.71
C PRO A 345 20.23 17.89 9.16
N GLY A 346 20.15 16.80 9.91
CA GLY A 346 19.85 16.82 11.35
C GLY A 346 18.36 16.70 11.70
N TYR A 347 17.47 16.67 10.71
CA TYR A 347 16.05 16.38 10.91
C TYR A 347 15.72 14.92 10.56
N GLN A 348 14.63 14.42 11.13
CA GLN A 348 14.06 13.11 10.86
C GLN A 348 12.53 13.22 10.93
N ILE A 349 11.83 12.42 10.13
CA ILE A 349 10.37 12.29 10.17
C ILE A 349 9.99 10.85 10.53
N ARG A 350 8.86 10.69 11.23
CA ARG A 350 8.25 9.40 11.56
C ARG A 350 7.35 8.92 10.44
N THR A 351 7.99 8.67 9.30
CA THR A 351 7.47 8.09 8.06
C THR A 351 7.06 9.10 7.00
N PHE A 352 5.78 9.45 6.92
CA PHE A 352 5.25 10.17 5.76
C PHE A 352 4.88 11.61 6.13
N THR A 353 4.94 12.49 5.14
CA THR A 353 4.32 13.81 5.19
C THR A 353 2.90 13.71 5.75
N SER A 354 2.56 14.61 6.68
CA SER A 354 1.23 14.67 7.29
C SER A 354 0.13 14.82 6.23
N HIS A 355 -1.03 14.21 6.47
CA HIS A 355 -2.22 14.23 5.60
C HIS A 355 -2.07 13.53 4.26
N LYS A 356 -0.98 12.78 4.05
CA LYS A 356 -0.80 11.98 2.83
C LYS A 356 -1.86 10.90 2.71
N SER A 357 -2.37 10.44 3.85
CA SER A 357 -3.33 9.36 3.96
C SER A 357 -2.80 8.13 3.22
N PRO A 358 -1.75 7.47 3.74
CA PRO A 358 -1.26 6.22 3.17
C PRO A 358 -2.34 5.14 3.33
N LEU A 359 -2.87 4.61 2.23
CA LEU A 359 -4.05 3.72 2.27
C LEU A 359 -3.80 2.30 1.72
N GLY A 360 -3.13 2.14 0.58
CA GLY A 360 -2.85 0.81 0.02
C GLY A 360 -1.41 0.42 0.24
N LEU A 361 -1.14 -0.76 0.81
CA LEU A 361 0.21 -1.27 1.08
C LEU A 361 0.40 -2.66 0.48
N VAL A 362 1.41 -2.81 -0.40
CA VAL A 362 1.74 -4.11 -1.00
C VAL A 362 3.25 -4.32 -1.04
N PHE A 363 3.67 -5.59 -1.00
CA PHE A 363 5.07 -5.98 -1.12
C PHE A 363 5.27 -6.96 -2.27
N ASP A 364 6.42 -6.88 -2.93
CA ASP A 364 6.88 -7.92 -3.84
C ASP A 364 7.33 -9.16 -3.04
N GLN A 365 6.36 -10.00 -2.67
CA GLN A 365 6.60 -11.15 -1.81
C GLN A 365 7.34 -12.31 -2.50
N THR A 366 7.28 -12.37 -3.83
CA THR A 366 7.78 -13.49 -4.64
C THR A 366 8.98 -13.12 -5.49
N ASP A 367 9.56 -11.93 -5.30
CA ASP A 367 10.60 -11.37 -6.16
C ASP A 367 10.18 -11.35 -7.64
N ALA A 368 8.88 -11.11 -7.91
CA ALA A 368 8.31 -11.12 -9.25
C ALA A 368 8.62 -9.84 -10.04
N LEU A 369 8.84 -8.73 -9.33
CA LEU A 369 9.26 -7.48 -9.95
C LEU A 369 10.76 -7.52 -10.26
N GLY A 370 11.13 -7.05 -11.44
CA GLY A 370 12.51 -6.99 -11.92
C GLY A 370 13.23 -5.68 -11.64
N GLY A 371 14.56 -5.70 -11.80
CA GLY A 371 15.39 -4.50 -11.75
C GLY A 371 15.43 -3.86 -10.36
N ASN A 372 15.12 -2.56 -10.29
CA ASN A 372 15.22 -1.78 -9.04
C ASN A 372 14.06 -1.99 -8.07
N TYR A 373 13.11 -2.88 -8.38
CA TYR A 373 11.85 -3.07 -7.65
C TYR A 373 11.75 -4.42 -6.93
N THR A 374 12.70 -5.32 -7.16
CA THR A 374 12.68 -6.68 -6.63
C THR A 374 12.64 -6.69 -5.11
N GLY A 375 11.60 -7.30 -4.54
CA GLY A 375 11.44 -7.45 -3.10
C GLY A 375 11.10 -6.16 -2.35
N ASP A 376 10.80 -5.06 -3.05
CA ASP A 376 10.46 -3.78 -2.46
C ASP A 376 8.97 -3.70 -2.07
N GLY A 377 8.63 -2.72 -1.23
CA GLY A 377 7.26 -2.37 -0.88
C GLY A 377 6.73 -1.20 -1.71
N PHE A 378 5.42 -1.04 -1.75
CA PHE A 378 4.76 0.08 -2.40
C PHE A 378 3.59 0.57 -1.56
N VAL A 379 3.42 1.90 -1.51
CA VAL A 379 2.31 2.54 -0.80
C VAL A 379 1.66 3.63 -1.65
N LEU A 380 0.33 3.74 -1.55
CA LEU A 380 -0.45 4.80 -2.20
C LEU A 380 -0.74 5.95 -1.24
N GLY A 381 -0.47 7.18 -1.68
CA GLY A 381 -0.93 8.39 -1.02
C GLY A 381 -2.28 8.83 -1.59
N TYR A 382 -3.33 8.78 -0.78
CA TYR A 382 -4.70 9.07 -1.22
C TYR A 382 -4.94 10.57 -1.48
N THR A 383 -4.43 11.42 -0.60
CA THR A 383 -4.78 12.84 -0.60
C THR A 383 -4.01 13.59 -1.68
N MET A 384 -4.69 14.49 -2.39
CA MET A 384 -4.03 15.45 -3.28
C MET A 384 -3.14 16.38 -2.47
N GLY A 385 -1.89 16.52 -2.88
CA GLY A 385 -0.92 17.38 -2.22
C GLY A 385 -1.06 18.86 -2.59
N CYS A 386 -0.30 19.71 -1.90
CA CYS A 386 -0.20 21.13 -2.23
C CYS A 386 1.25 21.57 -2.41
N SER A 387 1.47 22.48 -3.35
CA SER A 387 2.80 23.01 -3.68
C SER A 387 3.30 24.08 -2.72
N ASP A 388 2.56 24.39 -1.66
CA ASP A 388 2.93 25.37 -0.64
C ASP A 388 2.98 24.76 0.77
N SER A 389 3.50 25.54 1.71
CA SER A 389 3.72 25.14 3.10
C SER A 389 2.49 25.29 4.00
N SER A 390 1.35 25.72 3.46
CA SER A 390 0.11 25.87 4.24
C SER A 390 -0.48 24.53 4.65
N GLY A 391 -0.26 23.48 3.85
CA GLY A 391 -0.88 22.16 4.07
C GLY A 391 -2.40 22.20 3.90
N TYR A 392 -2.91 23.14 3.11
CA TYR A 392 -4.35 23.35 2.95
C TYR A 392 -4.72 23.70 1.51
N VAL A 393 -5.72 23.00 0.99
CA VAL A 393 -6.30 23.27 -0.33
C VAL A 393 -7.77 23.64 -0.15
N SER A 394 -8.12 24.86 -0.55
CA SER A 394 -9.49 25.34 -0.48
C SER A 394 -10.46 24.39 -1.18
N GLY A 395 -11.49 23.93 -0.46
CA GLY A 395 -12.50 22.99 -0.96
C GLY A 395 -12.13 21.51 -0.87
N TYR A 396 -10.86 21.19 -0.62
CA TYR A 396 -10.36 19.83 -0.39
C TYR A 396 -9.96 19.58 1.07
N GLY A 397 -9.68 20.64 1.84
CA GLY A 397 -9.32 20.55 3.25
C GLY A 397 -7.81 20.49 3.45
N LEU A 398 -7.37 19.62 4.36
CA LEU A 398 -5.94 19.41 4.63
C LEU A 398 -5.26 18.66 3.50
N ALA A 399 -3.99 18.97 3.28
CA ALA A 399 -3.19 18.39 2.22
C ALA A 399 -1.73 18.22 2.66
N PRO A 400 -1.02 17.23 2.07
CA PRO A 400 0.43 17.11 2.17
C PRO A 400 1.14 18.39 1.73
N ALA A 401 1.79 19.07 2.68
CA ALA A 401 2.49 20.31 2.42
C ALA A 401 3.79 20.07 1.65
N LEU A 402 4.00 20.83 0.56
CA LEU A 402 5.16 20.69 -0.33
C LEU A 402 5.33 19.28 -0.91
N ASP A 403 4.24 18.51 -1.01
CA ASP A 403 4.22 17.17 -1.60
C ASP A 403 3.15 17.14 -2.69
N VAL A 404 3.30 16.26 -3.68
CA VAL A 404 2.36 16.16 -4.82
C VAL A 404 1.07 15.44 -4.41
N GLY A 405 1.15 14.46 -3.51
CA GLY A 405 0.03 13.57 -3.18
C GLY A 405 -0.50 12.78 -4.40
N GLU A 406 -1.60 12.05 -4.22
CA GLU A 406 -2.22 11.21 -5.26
C GLU A 406 -1.19 10.40 -6.06
N ASP A 407 -0.37 9.65 -5.34
CA ASP A 407 0.86 9.05 -5.86
C ASP A 407 1.10 7.61 -5.40
N LEU A 408 2.02 6.94 -6.08
CA LEU A 408 2.58 5.64 -5.73
C LEU A 408 4.04 5.85 -5.32
N LEU A 409 4.34 5.48 -4.07
CA LEU A 409 5.70 5.48 -3.53
C LEU A 409 6.25 4.06 -3.51
N GLN A 410 7.50 3.91 -3.95
CA GLN A 410 8.34 2.76 -3.66
C GLN A 410 8.96 2.90 -2.28
N LEU A 411 8.97 1.80 -1.52
CA LEU A 411 9.53 1.68 -0.18
C LEU A 411 10.72 0.74 -0.21
N LYS A 412 11.90 1.24 0.18
CA LYS A 412 13.08 0.39 0.42
C LYS A 412 13.42 0.39 1.89
N PHE A 413 13.59 -0.81 2.45
CA PHE A 413 13.83 -1.01 3.86
C PHE A 413 15.30 -1.31 4.12
N THR A 414 15.87 -0.62 5.10
CA THR A 414 17.20 -0.92 5.64
C THR A 414 17.07 -1.16 7.14
N PHE A 415 17.49 -2.34 7.60
CA PHE A 415 17.49 -2.63 9.03
C PHE A 415 18.62 -1.87 9.73
N ASP A 416 18.27 -1.14 10.78
CA ASP A 416 19.18 -0.39 11.63
C ASP A 416 19.42 -1.15 12.94
N PRO A 417 20.56 -1.84 13.09
CA PRO A 417 20.85 -2.65 14.27
C PRO A 417 21.04 -1.82 15.54
N LEU A 418 21.33 -0.52 15.45
CA LEU A 418 21.49 0.33 16.61
C LEU A 418 20.17 0.56 17.34
N PHE A 419 19.09 0.70 16.57
CA PHE A 419 17.74 0.89 17.11
C PHE A 419 16.91 -0.40 17.08
N SER A 420 17.45 -1.49 16.51
CA SER A 420 16.74 -2.75 16.29
C SER A 420 15.40 -2.52 15.58
N ASP A 421 15.45 -1.71 14.53
CA ASP A 421 14.28 -1.15 13.83
C ASP A 421 14.62 -0.89 12.36
N TYR A 422 13.61 -0.67 11.52
CA TYR A 422 13.82 -0.34 10.11
C TYR A 422 13.91 1.18 9.88
N ILE A 423 14.71 1.55 8.87
CA ILE A 423 14.64 2.85 8.21
C ILE A 423 14.14 2.59 6.79
N ILE A 424 13.28 3.48 6.30
CA ILE A 424 12.81 3.43 4.91
C ILE A 424 13.38 4.60 4.10
N SER A 425 13.56 4.36 2.80
CA SER A 425 13.61 5.42 1.80
C SER A 425 12.36 5.33 0.93
N THR A 426 11.74 6.47 0.69
CA THR A 426 10.51 6.62 -0.10
C THR A 426 10.80 7.37 -1.39
N THR A 427 10.50 6.74 -2.53
CA THR A 427 10.67 7.37 -3.84
C THR A 427 9.36 7.33 -4.60
N ARG A 428 8.91 8.48 -5.09
CA ARG A 428 7.72 8.55 -5.94
C ARG A 428 8.02 7.98 -7.33
N ILE A 429 7.20 7.01 -7.76
CA ILE A 429 7.36 6.34 -9.06
C ILE A 429 6.20 6.57 -10.01
N ALA A 430 5.03 6.97 -9.48
CA ALA A 430 3.90 7.44 -10.26
C ALA A 430 3.11 8.50 -9.48
N SER A 431 2.39 9.37 -10.18
CA SER A 431 1.50 10.39 -9.61
C SER A 431 0.31 10.67 -10.52
N GLY A 432 -0.57 11.58 -10.14
CA GLY A 432 -1.67 12.04 -11.00
C GLY A 432 -2.85 11.07 -11.05
N PHE A 433 -2.84 10.06 -10.17
CA PHE A 433 -4.04 9.31 -9.83
C PHE A 433 -5.12 10.26 -9.28
N LYS A 434 -6.32 9.73 -9.12
CA LYS A 434 -7.43 10.43 -8.46
C LYS A 434 -7.89 9.63 -7.25
N SER A 435 -7.47 10.06 -6.06
CA SER A 435 -7.80 9.38 -4.80
C SER A 435 -7.47 7.87 -4.82
N PRO A 436 -6.22 7.46 -5.12
CA PRO A 436 -5.83 6.05 -5.14
C PRO A 436 -5.92 5.47 -3.72
N VAL A 437 -6.54 4.31 -3.58
CA VAL A 437 -6.96 3.78 -2.26
C VAL A 437 -6.39 2.40 -1.94
N ASP A 438 -6.09 1.59 -2.95
CA ASP A 438 -5.51 0.26 -2.75
C ASP A 438 -4.78 -0.27 -4.00
N ALA A 439 -3.97 -1.32 -3.84
CA ALA A 439 -3.36 -2.01 -4.97
C ALA A 439 -3.19 -3.52 -4.77
N ALA A 440 -3.31 -4.28 -5.87
CA ALA A 440 -3.03 -5.71 -5.92
C ALA A 440 -1.84 -6.01 -6.83
N LEU A 441 -0.84 -6.72 -6.33
CA LEU A 441 0.30 -7.18 -7.13
C LEU A 441 0.08 -8.60 -7.65
N VAL A 442 0.14 -8.78 -8.97
CA VAL A 442 -0.01 -10.09 -9.65
C VAL A 442 1.13 -10.28 -10.63
N GLY A 443 2.08 -11.15 -10.28
CA GLY A 443 3.31 -11.28 -11.06
C GLY A 443 4.05 -9.94 -11.09
N ASN A 444 4.34 -9.43 -12.30
CA ASN A 444 4.97 -8.13 -12.50
C ASN A 444 3.97 -6.98 -12.74
N VAL A 445 2.67 -7.19 -12.52
CA VAL A 445 1.63 -6.18 -12.75
C VAL A 445 1.03 -5.73 -11.42
N LEU A 446 1.12 -4.44 -11.14
CA LEU A 446 0.44 -3.80 -10.02
C LEU A 446 -0.85 -3.16 -10.52
N TYR A 447 -1.98 -3.58 -9.96
CA TYR A 447 -3.30 -3.00 -10.22
C TYR A 447 -3.61 -1.97 -9.14
N VAL A 448 -3.68 -0.70 -9.49
CA VAL A 448 -4.01 0.41 -8.57
C VAL A 448 -5.49 0.75 -8.75
N ILE A 449 -6.27 0.77 -7.67
CA ILE A 449 -7.68 1.16 -7.69
C ILE A 449 -7.87 2.54 -7.06
N GLU A 450 -8.72 3.35 -7.71
CA GLU A 450 -9.11 4.69 -7.27
C GLU A 450 -10.47 4.67 -6.58
N ASN A 451 -10.68 5.61 -5.65
CA ASN A 451 -11.99 5.88 -5.08
C ASN A 451 -12.67 7.06 -5.80
N GLY A 452 -14.00 7.03 -5.88
CA GLY A 452 -14.79 8.17 -6.33
C GLY A 452 -16.20 8.10 -5.77
N TYR A 453 -16.81 9.24 -5.45
CA TYR A 453 -18.14 9.27 -4.86
C TYR A 453 -19.25 9.31 -5.92
N PRO A 454 -20.44 8.75 -5.65
CA PRO A 454 -21.58 8.82 -6.55
C PRO A 454 -21.93 10.27 -6.91
N GLY A 455 -22.00 10.59 -8.20
CA GLY A 455 -22.27 11.96 -8.67
C GLY A 455 -21.13 12.95 -8.49
N GLY A 456 -19.96 12.50 -8.01
CA GLY A 456 -18.74 13.27 -7.93
C GLY A 456 -18.09 13.46 -9.31
N PRO A 457 -17.15 14.42 -9.43
CA PRO A 457 -16.45 14.68 -10.68
C PRO A 457 -15.39 13.63 -11.01
N ASN A 458 -14.99 12.80 -10.03
CA ASN A 458 -14.04 11.71 -10.23
C ASN A 458 -14.77 10.42 -10.59
N ILE A 459 -14.51 9.89 -11.78
CA ILE A 459 -14.95 8.55 -12.17
C ILE A 459 -13.81 7.60 -11.79
N PRO A 460 -13.99 6.74 -10.78
CA PRO A 460 -12.91 5.89 -10.28
C PRO A 460 -12.53 4.82 -11.31
N LYS A 461 -11.26 4.47 -11.33
CA LYS A 461 -10.66 3.55 -12.31
C LYS A 461 -9.75 2.53 -11.65
N ILE A 462 -9.42 1.49 -12.41
CA ILE A 462 -8.25 0.65 -12.15
C ILE A 462 -7.18 0.94 -13.18
N TRP A 463 -5.97 1.23 -12.71
CA TRP A 463 -4.76 1.36 -13.50
C TRP A 463 -3.95 0.08 -13.41
N LYS A 464 -3.41 -0.37 -14.55
CA LYS A 464 -2.42 -1.44 -14.61
C LYS A 464 -1.04 -0.84 -14.79
N LEU A 465 -0.14 -1.13 -13.86
CA LEU A 465 1.27 -0.78 -13.95
C LEU A 465 2.08 -2.06 -14.14
N THR A 466 2.69 -2.22 -15.32
CA THR A 466 3.54 -3.38 -15.64
C THR A 466 4.99 -3.00 -15.40
N PHE A 467 5.58 -3.60 -14.38
CA PHE A 467 6.99 -3.46 -14.04
C PHE A 467 7.85 -4.38 -14.91
N PRO A 468 9.18 -4.15 -14.98
CA PRO A 468 10.10 -5.17 -15.49
C PRO A 468 9.86 -6.50 -14.76
N ASP A 469 9.96 -7.62 -15.44
CA ASP A 469 9.86 -8.93 -14.82
C ASP A 469 11.23 -9.44 -14.36
N ASN A 470 11.24 -10.25 -13.30
CA ASN A 470 12.43 -10.95 -12.82
C ASN A 470 12.62 -12.32 -13.47
N ALA A 471 11.82 -12.65 -14.48
CA ALA A 471 11.92 -13.91 -15.19
C ALA A 471 13.28 -14.00 -15.88
N THR A 472 14.07 -15.03 -15.57
CA THR A 472 15.24 -15.43 -16.37
C THR A 472 14.82 -16.10 -17.69
N GLY A 473 13.81 -15.54 -18.36
CA GLY A 473 13.11 -16.12 -19.50
C GLY A 473 13.18 -15.19 -20.70
N ILE A 474 14.28 -15.30 -21.46
CA ILE A 474 14.53 -14.72 -22.78
C ILE A 474 14.19 -13.24 -22.85
N GLU A 475 15.21 -12.38 -22.69
CA GLU A 475 15.12 -10.99 -23.14
C GLU A 475 14.39 -10.94 -24.48
N THR A 476 13.39 -10.06 -24.57
CA THR A 476 12.87 -9.57 -25.83
C THR A 476 14.08 -9.41 -26.76
N ILE A 477 14.16 -10.22 -27.83
CA ILE A 477 15.26 -10.13 -28.77
C ILE A 477 15.15 -8.74 -29.39
N ASN A 478 15.82 -7.77 -28.77
CA ASN A 478 16.47 -6.73 -29.51
C ASN A 478 17.31 -7.52 -30.49
N LYS A 479 16.92 -7.57 -31.76
CA LYS A 479 17.78 -8.07 -32.83
C LYS A 479 19.04 -7.24 -32.75
N SER A 480 20.00 -7.69 -31.95
CA SER A 480 21.31 -7.11 -31.91
C SER A 480 21.80 -7.19 -33.34
N LYS A 481 22.37 -6.11 -33.86
CA LYS A 481 23.06 -6.09 -35.17
C LYS A 481 24.26 -7.07 -35.22
N ARG A 482 24.41 -7.92 -34.22
CA ARG A 482 25.51 -8.85 -34.02
C ARG A 482 25.07 -10.26 -34.35
N THR A 483 25.83 -10.92 -35.20
CA THR A 483 25.53 -12.27 -35.69
C THR A 483 26.72 -13.16 -35.38
N ILE A 484 26.46 -14.34 -34.81
CA ILE A 484 27.48 -15.36 -34.54
C ILE A 484 27.26 -16.52 -35.51
N PHE A 485 28.26 -16.85 -36.33
CA PHE A 485 28.11 -17.84 -37.40
C PHE A 485 29.46 -18.46 -37.85
N PRO A 486 29.45 -19.64 -38.48
CA PRO A 486 28.30 -20.55 -38.60
C PRO A 486 27.96 -21.23 -37.26
N VAL A 487 26.68 -21.53 -37.06
CA VAL A 487 26.20 -22.39 -35.97
C VAL A 487 25.30 -23.46 -36.60
N PRO A 488 25.67 -24.76 -36.57
CA PRO A 488 26.90 -25.32 -36.01
C PRO A 488 28.19 -24.88 -36.74
N SER A 489 29.30 -24.85 -36.00
CA SER A 489 30.65 -24.52 -36.48
C SER A 489 31.52 -25.77 -36.54
N ASN A 490 32.45 -25.79 -37.51
CA ASN A 490 33.52 -26.77 -37.64
C ASN A 490 34.81 -26.34 -36.91
N GLY A 491 34.71 -25.40 -35.96
CA GLY A 491 35.85 -24.86 -35.21
C GLY A 491 36.26 -23.45 -35.65
N ILE A 492 35.72 -22.88 -36.72
CA ILE A 492 35.86 -21.46 -37.05
C ILE A 492 34.53 -20.74 -36.80
N VAL A 493 34.55 -19.73 -35.93
CA VAL A 493 33.36 -18.95 -35.54
C VAL A 493 33.63 -17.47 -35.78
N ASN A 494 32.67 -16.78 -36.39
CA ASN A 494 32.72 -15.35 -36.62
C ASN A 494 31.70 -14.64 -35.71
N VAL A 495 32.08 -13.47 -35.22
CA VAL A 495 31.19 -12.50 -34.56
C VAL A 495 31.19 -11.25 -35.43
N GLU A 496 30.10 -11.03 -36.16
CA GLU A 496 29.88 -9.84 -36.99
C GLU A 496 29.08 -8.79 -36.21
N GLY A 497 29.23 -7.51 -36.55
CA GLY A 497 28.51 -6.38 -35.94
C GLY A 497 29.17 -5.83 -34.67
N GLY A 498 30.42 -6.23 -34.42
CA GLY A 498 31.25 -5.75 -33.30
C GLY A 498 31.85 -4.36 -33.52
N SER A 499 32.69 -3.94 -32.59
CA SER A 499 33.55 -2.75 -32.67
C SER A 499 34.94 -3.10 -32.13
N ALA A 500 35.96 -2.40 -32.62
CA ALA A 500 37.31 -2.56 -32.10
C ALA A 500 37.33 -2.29 -30.57
N GLY A 501 37.91 -3.21 -29.82
CA GLY A 501 37.94 -3.18 -28.35
C GLY A 501 36.88 -4.04 -27.66
N ASP A 502 35.89 -4.57 -28.38
CA ASP A 502 34.94 -5.52 -27.81
C ASP A 502 35.66 -6.79 -27.36
N VAL A 503 35.23 -7.36 -26.23
CA VAL A 503 35.81 -8.57 -25.65
C VAL A 503 34.85 -9.73 -25.86
N VAL A 504 35.31 -10.82 -26.47
CA VAL A 504 34.51 -12.04 -26.65
C VAL A 504 35.02 -13.14 -25.74
N ILE A 505 34.15 -13.68 -24.90
CA ILE A 505 34.44 -14.77 -23.96
C ILE A 505 33.73 -16.04 -24.43
N ILE A 506 34.49 -17.13 -24.51
CA ILE A 506 33.98 -18.48 -24.77
C ILE A 506 34.01 -19.25 -23.45
N SER A 507 32.88 -19.83 -23.05
CA SER A 507 32.75 -20.66 -21.85
C SER A 507 32.04 -21.97 -22.14
N ASP A 508 32.28 -22.98 -21.32
CA ASP A 508 31.48 -24.21 -21.35
C ASP A 508 30.08 -23.96 -20.75
N ILE A 509 29.19 -24.97 -20.82
CA ILE A 509 27.82 -24.88 -20.30
C ILE A 509 27.73 -24.65 -18.79
N THR A 510 28.81 -24.85 -18.04
CA THR A 510 28.87 -24.58 -16.59
C THR A 510 29.29 -23.13 -16.28
N GLY A 511 29.60 -22.34 -17.32
CA GLY A 511 30.07 -20.96 -17.19
C GLY A 511 31.58 -20.83 -17.01
N LYS A 512 32.34 -21.93 -17.07
CA LYS A 512 33.80 -21.88 -16.97
C LYS A 512 34.38 -21.26 -18.24
N VAL A 513 35.11 -20.15 -18.08
CA VAL A 513 35.79 -19.46 -19.18
C VAL A 513 36.91 -20.33 -19.75
N LEU A 514 36.84 -20.57 -21.06
CA LEU A 514 37.83 -21.33 -21.82
C LEU A 514 38.76 -20.39 -22.60
N HIS A 515 38.19 -19.39 -23.27
CA HIS A 515 38.96 -18.45 -24.10
C HIS A 515 38.40 -17.03 -24.00
N LYS A 516 39.29 -16.06 -24.27
CA LYS A 516 38.97 -14.64 -24.34
C LYS A 516 39.66 -14.04 -25.56
N TYR A 517 38.91 -13.31 -26.37
CA TYR A 517 39.37 -12.60 -27.55
C TYR A 517 39.03 -11.12 -27.41
N THR A 518 39.77 -10.26 -28.11
CA THR A 518 39.44 -8.85 -28.26
C THR A 518 39.29 -8.56 -29.75
N ALA A 519 38.17 -7.99 -30.15
CA ALA A 519 37.90 -7.61 -31.52
C ALA A 519 38.80 -6.44 -31.92
N ASP A 520 39.41 -6.54 -33.09
CA ASP A 520 40.19 -5.47 -33.74
C ASP A 520 39.36 -4.66 -34.74
N SER A 521 38.20 -5.18 -35.14
CA SER A 521 37.31 -4.61 -36.13
C SER A 521 35.85 -5.03 -35.88
N SER A 522 34.96 -4.69 -36.81
CA SER A 522 33.54 -5.07 -36.74
C SER A 522 33.26 -6.55 -37.01
N LEU A 523 34.26 -7.30 -37.48
CA LEU A 523 34.19 -8.74 -37.69
C LEU A 523 35.36 -9.40 -36.97
N LEU A 524 35.06 -10.20 -35.94
CA LEU A 524 36.05 -11.03 -35.26
C LEU A 524 35.89 -12.48 -35.71
N GLN A 525 36.97 -13.08 -36.21
CA GLN A 525 37.05 -14.52 -36.47
C GLN A 525 37.85 -15.22 -35.36
N MET A 526 37.29 -16.27 -34.80
CA MET A 526 37.88 -17.08 -33.73
C MET A 526 38.11 -18.50 -34.23
N ASN A 527 39.32 -19.01 -34.01
CA ASN A 527 39.63 -20.42 -34.19
C ASN A 527 39.50 -21.15 -32.85
N LEU A 528 38.50 -22.03 -32.80
CA LEU A 528 38.09 -22.87 -31.68
C LEU A 528 38.21 -24.37 -32.03
N SER A 529 38.90 -24.73 -33.12
CA SER A 529 39.05 -26.12 -33.58
C SER A 529 39.77 -27.04 -32.59
N HIS A 530 40.45 -26.48 -31.58
CA HIS A 530 41.08 -27.23 -30.49
C HIS A 530 40.12 -27.56 -29.34
N LEU A 531 38.90 -27.01 -29.32
CA LEU A 531 37.88 -27.39 -28.35
C LEU A 531 37.23 -28.72 -28.74
N ALA A 532 36.74 -29.45 -27.74
CA ALA A 532 36.01 -30.69 -27.98
C ALA A 532 34.65 -30.43 -28.64
N ASP A 533 34.04 -31.46 -29.22
CA ASP A 533 32.68 -31.36 -29.76
C ASP A 533 31.70 -31.08 -28.61
N GLY A 534 30.86 -30.06 -28.74
CA GLY A 534 29.96 -29.66 -27.66
C GLY A 534 29.31 -28.29 -27.81
N TYR A 535 28.52 -27.95 -26.79
CA TYR A 535 27.87 -26.65 -26.66
C TYR A 535 28.76 -25.68 -25.89
N TYR A 536 28.91 -24.47 -26.43
CA TYR A 536 29.66 -23.39 -25.80
C TYR A 536 28.85 -22.10 -25.79
N LEU A 537 29.02 -21.33 -24.73
CA LEU A 537 28.42 -20.00 -24.57
C LEU A 537 29.42 -18.95 -25.05
N VAL A 538 28.93 -17.99 -25.82
CA VAL A 538 29.70 -16.86 -26.36
C VAL A 538 29.12 -15.57 -25.80
N ASN A 539 29.92 -14.86 -25.02
CA ASN A 539 29.52 -13.58 -24.43
C ASN A 539 30.39 -12.47 -25.02
N VAL A 540 29.79 -11.41 -25.56
CA VAL A 540 30.49 -10.25 -26.11
C VAL A 540 30.26 -9.04 -25.22
N PHE A 541 31.33 -8.42 -24.75
CA PHE A 541 31.32 -7.24 -23.89
C PHE A 541 31.83 -6.04 -24.68
N ASN A 542 31.07 -4.94 -24.68
CA ASN A 542 31.54 -3.68 -25.26
C ASN A 542 32.22 -2.78 -24.20
N SER A 543 32.74 -1.63 -24.62
CA SER A 543 33.37 -0.61 -23.75
C SER A 543 32.47 -0.13 -22.60
N ASP A 544 31.15 -0.26 -22.76
CA ASP A 544 30.14 0.20 -21.80
C ASP A 544 29.59 -0.95 -20.92
N GLN A 545 30.27 -2.10 -20.91
CA GLN A 545 29.92 -3.32 -20.17
C GLN A 545 28.56 -3.97 -20.53
N LYS A 546 27.94 -3.60 -21.65
CA LYS A 546 26.75 -4.31 -22.16
C LYS A 546 27.14 -5.69 -22.68
N ILE A 547 26.35 -6.70 -22.32
CA ILE A 547 26.61 -8.12 -22.62
C ILE A 547 25.70 -8.57 -23.78
N TYR A 548 26.29 -9.11 -24.85
CA TYR A 548 25.57 -9.85 -25.89
C TYR A 548 25.83 -11.33 -25.71
N ASN A 549 24.78 -12.15 -25.66
CA ASN A 549 24.88 -13.60 -25.44
C ASN A 549 24.54 -14.37 -26.73
N GLY A 550 25.35 -15.35 -27.06
CA GLY A 550 25.10 -16.31 -28.15
C GLY A 550 25.50 -17.73 -27.77
N LYS A 551 25.01 -18.69 -28.53
CA LYS A 551 25.36 -20.11 -28.38
C LYS A 551 26.02 -20.60 -29.65
N ILE A 552 27.13 -21.32 -29.51
CA ILE A 552 27.75 -22.02 -30.63
C ILE A 552 27.73 -23.52 -30.35
N ILE A 553 27.56 -24.29 -31.42
CA ILE A 553 27.71 -25.73 -31.42
C ILE A 553 29.00 -25.99 -32.19
N ILE A 554 30.03 -26.51 -31.53
CA ILE A 554 31.21 -27.01 -32.23
C ILE A 554 30.94 -28.49 -32.52
N ALA A 555 30.79 -28.79 -33.80
CA ALA A 555 30.60 -30.14 -34.30
C ALA A 555 31.76 -30.45 -35.25
N GLY A 556 32.78 -31.12 -34.73
CA GLY A 556 33.89 -31.62 -35.52
C GLY A 556 33.40 -32.66 -36.53
N ASN A 557 33.73 -32.45 -37.81
CA ASN A 557 33.89 -33.57 -38.71
C ASN A 557 35.19 -34.27 -38.31
N LYS A 558 35.09 -35.40 -37.60
CA LYS A 558 36.16 -36.40 -37.70
C LYS A 558 36.14 -37.04 -39.08
#